data_AF-A0A830HRT0-F1
#
_entry.id   AF-A0A830HRT0-F1
#
_cell.length_a   1.000
_cell.length_b   1.000
_cell.length_c   1.000
_cell.angle_alpha   90.00
_cell.angle_beta   90.00
_cell.angle_gamma   90.00
#
_symmetry.space_group_name_H-M   'P 1'
#
loop_
_entity.id
_entity.type
_entity.pdbx_description
1 polymer ?
#
loop_
_entity_poly.entity_id
_entity_poly.type
_entity_poly.pdbx_seq_one_letter_code
_entity_poly.pdbx_strand_id
1 'polypeptide(L)'
;MGIRRRTTRQIYLAGGLGFTWFTCPFNNRSRAWCDSSCMASTSASVTVGTESLAYDALRVLVNWQRERRLKRVQAARTATELIAAGGGYYNGDQLGHSLALQVDGSIACWGWNGSRQAPPDGILGDFTAVDAGLWHSLALRRDGSVACWGRNRDRQAPPAGVPGNFVAIAAGGYHSLAIRHDGSVACWGRNNEGQAPPAGVPGNFVAIAAGFTQSLALRRDGSVACWGWNLNGQAPLAGVPGNFVAIAAGALHSLALRVDGSIACWGGDHAGQAPPDGIPGDFMAIAAGMYHSLALRRDGSVACWGLNNDGQAPPAGVPGNFVAIAAGAGHSLALRRDGSVACWGLNTNGEAPPAGVSRPFKATQADL
;
A
#
# COMPACT_ATOMS: atom_id res chain seq x y z
N MET A 1 20.95 -36.77 38.31
CA MET A 1 20.13 -36.51 37.10
C MET A 1 19.80 -35.03 37.03
N GLY A 2 20.06 -34.38 35.89
CA GLY A 2 19.53 -33.03 35.61
C GLY A 2 20.57 -31.93 35.34
N ILE A 3 21.46 -32.12 34.36
CA ILE A 3 22.24 -31.02 33.76
C ILE A 3 21.26 -30.07 33.05
N ARG A 4 21.16 -28.80 33.49
CA ARG A 4 20.54 -27.72 32.69
C ARG A 4 21.63 -26.80 32.16
N ARG A 5 22.01 -27.02 30.90
CA ARG A 5 22.81 -26.08 30.10
C ARG A 5 21.98 -24.81 29.88
N ARG A 6 22.47 -23.66 30.35
CA ARG A 6 22.03 -22.34 29.90
C ARG A 6 22.99 -21.89 28.80
N THR A 7 22.50 -21.84 27.57
CA THR A 7 23.20 -21.30 26.41
C THR A 7 23.15 -19.78 26.46
N THR A 8 24.20 -19.15 26.99
CA THR A 8 24.47 -17.73 26.76
C THR A 8 25.11 -17.62 25.38
N ARG A 9 24.43 -17.00 24.40
CA ARG A 9 25.07 -16.64 23.12
C ARG A 9 26.01 -15.45 23.39
N GLN A 10 27.31 -15.72 23.47
CA GLN A 10 28.37 -14.71 23.40
C GLN A 10 28.67 -14.43 21.92
N ILE A 11 28.63 -13.16 21.52
CA ILE A 11 29.19 -12.71 20.24
C ILE A 11 30.64 -12.32 20.54
N TYR A 12 31.58 -13.10 20.02
CA TYR A 12 33.01 -12.79 20.07
C TYR A 12 33.37 -11.88 18.89
N LEU A 13 33.93 -10.70 19.19
CA LEU A 13 34.73 -9.94 18.25
C LEU A 13 36.19 -10.05 18.70
N ALA A 14 37.01 -10.71 17.89
CA ALA A 14 38.45 -10.76 18.09
C ALA A 14 39.07 -9.45 17.60
N GLY A 15 39.62 -8.67 18.53
CA GLY A 15 40.42 -7.47 18.30
C GLY A 15 41.21 -7.17 19.56
N GLY A 16 42.53 -7.13 19.46
CA GLY A 16 43.46 -7.26 20.59
C GLY A 16 43.52 -6.07 21.56
N LEU A 17 44.01 -6.42 22.75
CA LEU A 17 44.55 -5.60 23.86
C LEU A 17 43.54 -4.95 24.82
N GLY A 18 43.47 -5.53 26.03
CA GLY A 18 43.01 -4.88 27.26
C GLY A 18 41.76 -5.51 27.90
N PHE A 19 41.95 -6.44 28.84
CA PHE A 19 40.87 -6.90 29.72
C PHE A 19 40.63 -5.87 30.82
N THR A 20 39.44 -5.27 30.87
CA THR A 20 38.89 -4.62 32.06
C THR A 20 37.49 -5.19 32.35
N TRP A 21 37.34 -5.75 33.54
CA TRP A 21 36.08 -6.29 34.04
C TRP A 21 35.21 -5.15 34.57
N PHE A 22 33.96 -5.07 34.14
CA PHE A 22 32.92 -4.30 34.83
C PHE A 22 31.80 -5.25 35.25
N THR A 23 31.71 -5.52 36.56
CA THR A 23 30.54 -6.14 37.19
C THR A 23 29.49 -5.06 37.42
N CYS A 24 28.32 -5.16 36.78
CA CYS A 24 27.18 -4.29 37.04
C CYS A 24 26.23 -4.97 38.03
N PRO A 25 25.96 -4.41 39.23
CA PRO A 25 24.97 -4.96 40.13
C PRO A 25 23.63 -4.28 39.85
N PHE A 26 22.77 -4.89 39.04
CA PHE A 26 21.35 -4.52 39.06
C PHE A 26 20.46 -5.75 39.22
N ASN A 27 19.83 -5.76 40.39
CA ASN A 27 18.95 -6.77 40.91
C ASN A 27 17.56 -6.65 40.25
N ASN A 28 16.94 -7.79 39.99
CA ASN A 28 15.59 -7.90 39.46
C ASN A 28 14.58 -7.30 40.45
N ARG A 29 13.90 -6.20 40.08
CA ARG A 29 12.49 -5.84 40.41
C ARG A 29 12.29 -4.32 40.35
N SER A 30 11.82 -3.81 39.22
CA SER A 30 10.80 -2.75 39.10
C SER A 30 10.74 -2.22 37.67
N ARG A 31 9.53 -2.20 37.08
CA ARG A 31 9.20 -1.44 35.87
C ARG A 31 9.34 0.06 36.18
N ALA A 32 10.09 0.80 35.37
CA ALA A 32 9.97 2.25 35.29
C ALA A 32 10.29 2.71 33.87
N TRP A 33 9.45 3.62 33.38
CA TRP A 33 9.55 4.31 32.10
C TRP A 33 10.84 5.14 32.04
N CYS A 34 11.56 5.09 30.91
CA CYS A 34 12.54 6.13 30.61
C CYS A 34 11.83 7.26 29.86
N ASP A 35 11.57 8.33 30.61
CA ASP A 35 11.17 9.63 30.11
C ASP A 35 12.39 10.39 29.57
N SER A 36 12.14 11.37 28.71
CA SER A 36 13.07 12.00 27.75
C SER A 36 14.16 12.92 28.35
N SER A 37 14.44 12.83 29.65
CA SER A 37 15.15 13.87 30.41
C SER A 37 16.48 13.44 31.05
N CYS A 38 16.99 12.23 30.78
CA CYS A 38 18.28 11.77 31.33
C CYS A 38 19.50 11.92 30.39
N MET A 39 19.38 12.61 29.24
CA MET A 39 20.53 12.95 28.39
C MET A 39 21.02 14.38 28.62
N ALA A 40 21.30 14.76 29.87
CA ALA A 40 21.97 16.03 30.17
C ALA A 40 22.62 16.02 31.55
N SER A 41 23.71 15.27 31.74
CA SER A 41 24.84 15.62 32.61
C SER A 41 25.70 14.40 32.90
N THR A 42 26.76 14.23 32.13
CA THR A 42 28.06 13.77 32.62
C THR A 42 29.07 14.03 31.52
N SER A 43 29.82 15.12 31.66
CA SER A 43 31.01 15.41 30.88
C SER A 43 32.12 14.45 31.30
N ALA A 44 32.44 13.46 30.46
CA ALA A 44 33.65 12.67 30.56
C ALA A 44 34.44 12.87 29.25
N SER A 45 35.58 13.56 29.34
CA SER A 45 36.50 13.77 28.25
C SER A 45 37.21 12.45 27.91
N VAL A 46 36.88 11.88 26.75
CA VAL A 46 37.66 10.82 26.09
C VAL A 46 38.20 11.40 24.78
N THR A 47 39.51 11.66 24.76
CA THR A 47 40.22 12.10 23.56
C THR A 47 40.84 10.88 22.87
N VAL A 48 40.05 10.11 22.11
CA VAL A 48 40.55 9.10 21.15
C VAL A 48 39.57 8.95 19.98
N GLY A 49 39.98 9.36 18.77
CA GLY A 49 39.45 8.92 17.47
C GLY A 49 37.94 9.02 17.20
N THR A 50 37.36 10.22 17.15
CA THR A 50 35.90 10.44 17.06
C THR A 50 35.27 10.38 15.67
N GLU A 51 36.04 10.27 14.57
CA GLU A 51 35.44 10.29 13.23
C GLU A 51 34.89 8.92 12.77
N SER A 52 35.54 7.80 13.12
CA SER A 52 35.12 6.47 12.66
C SER A 52 33.88 5.95 13.39
N LEU A 53 33.79 6.11 14.71
CA LEU A 53 32.66 5.61 15.50
C LEU A 53 31.37 6.40 15.24
N ALA A 54 31.46 7.71 15.00
CA ALA A 54 30.33 8.55 14.62
C ALA A 54 29.82 8.18 13.22
N TYR A 55 30.75 7.92 12.28
CA TYR A 55 30.41 7.49 10.92
C TYR A 55 29.73 6.12 10.89
N ASP A 56 30.23 5.14 11.66
CA ASP A 56 29.63 3.81 11.74
C ASP A 56 28.26 3.84 12.45
N ALA A 57 28.10 4.65 13.50
CA ALA A 57 26.82 4.84 14.16
C ALA A 57 25.79 5.51 13.22
N LEU A 58 26.18 6.54 12.47
CA LEU A 58 25.35 7.17 11.45
C LEU A 58 24.97 6.19 10.34
N ARG A 59 25.91 5.34 9.90
CA ARG A 59 25.67 4.33 8.86
C ARG A 59 24.69 3.25 9.33
N VAL A 60 24.82 2.79 10.58
CA VAL A 60 23.87 1.86 11.20
C VAL A 60 22.49 2.50 11.34
N LEU A 61 22.41 3.77 11.75
CA LEU A 61 21.14 4.48 11.90
C LEU A 61 20.45 4.72 10.55
N VAL A 62 21.20 5.12 9.53
CA VAL A 62 20.72 5.29 8.14
C VAL A 62 20.27 3.95 7.56
N ASN A 63 21.05 2.87 7.75
CA ASN A 63 20.66 1.53 7.30
C ASN A 63 19.41 1.04 8.03
N TRP A 64 19.30 1.27 9.33
CA TRP A 64 18.13 0.92 10.13
C TRP A 64 16.89 1.72 9.71
N GLN A 65 17.01 3.03 9.46
CA GLN A 65 15.93 3.85 8.92
C GLN A 65 15.53 3.38 7.51
N ARG A 66 16.50 3.02 6.67
CA ARG A 66 16.29 2.48 5.32
C ARG A 66 15.59 1.13 5.37
N GLU A 67 15.97 0.23 6.26
CA GLU A 67 15.31 -1.07 6.48
C GLU A 67 13.89 -0.91 7.00
N ARG A 68 13.66 -0.03 7.99
CA ARG A 68 12.30 0.30 8.45
C ARG A 68 11.45 0.90 7.34
N ARG A 69 12.03 1.76 6.52
CA ARG A 69 11.35 2.35 5.36
C ARG A 69 11.01 1.29 4.31
N LEU A 70 11.93 0.38 4.02
CA LEU A 70 11.70 -0.73 3.09
C LEU A 70 10.62 -1.70 3.61
N LYS A 71 10.64 -2.05 4.90
CA LYS A 71 9.58 -2.85 5.52
C LYS A 71 8.22 -2.16 5.48
N ARG A 72 8.17 -0.84 5.69
CA ARG A 72 6.94 -0.04 5.59
C ARG A 72 6.42 0.10 4.16
N VAL A 73 7.32 0.30 3.19
CA VAL A 73 6.97 0.30 1.76
C VAL A 73 6.48 -1.09 1.33
N GLN A 74 7.06 -2.16 1.86
CA GLN A 74 6.60 -3.53 1.63
C GLN A 74 5.23 -3.79 2.28
N ALA A 75 4.99 -3.31 3.51
CA ALA A 75 3.70 -3.42 4.20
C ALA A 75 2.58 -2.60 3.51
N ALA A 76 2.91 -1.41 2.99
CA ALA A 76 1.99 -0.61 2.20
C ALA A 76 1.71 -1.25 0.81
N ARG A 77 2.72 -1.90 0.20
CA ARG A 77 2.54 -2.72 -1.01
C ARG A 77 1.61 -3.90 -0.76
N THR A 78 1.69 -4.57 0.40
CA THR A 78 0.90 -5.78 0.67
C THR A 78 -0.62 -5.56 0.79
N ALA A 79 -1.10 -4.34 1.03
CA ALA A 79 -2.55 -4.11 1.22
C ALA A 79 -3.33 -4.10 -0.12
N THR A 80 -2.80 -3.45 -1.15
CA THR A 80 -3.42 -3.35 -2.48
C THR A 80 -3.25 -4.63 -3.32
N GLU A 81 -2.36 -5.53 -2.91
CA GLU A 81 -2.06 -6.76 -3.66
C GLU A 81 -3.09 -7.89 -3.41
N LEU A 82 -3.86 -7.83 -2.32
CA LEU A 82 -4.67 -8.96 -1.83
C LEU A 82 -6.16 -8.78 -2.08
N ILE A 83 -6.66 -7.54 -2.01
CA ILE A 83 -8.04 -7.19 -2.30
C ILE A 83 -8.04 -5.96 -3.21
N ALA A 84 -8.96 -5.93 -4.17
CA ALA A 84 -9.14 -4.80 -5.05
C ALA A 84 -10.62 -4.54 -5.30
N ALA A 85 -10.97 -3.26 -5.42
CA ALA A 85 -12.33 -2.81 -5.63
C ALA A 85 -12.33 -1.90 -6.85
N GLY A 86 -12.98 -2.37 -7.90
CA GLY A 86 -13.13 -1.65 -9.16
C GLY A 86 -14.56 -1.17 -9.34
N GLY A 87 -14.77 -0.37 -10.37
CA GLY A 87 -16.11 0.01 -10.79
C GLY A 87 -16.22 1.42 -11.31
N GLY A 88 -17.25 1.67 -12.11
CA GLY A 88 -17.48 2.95 -12.77
C GLY A 88 -18.96 3.27 -12.96
N TYR A 89 -19.24 4.43 -13.53
CA TYR A 89 -20.60 4.86 -13.88
C TYR A 89 -20.89 4.55 -15.35
N TYR A 90 -22.04 3.92 -15.63
CA TYR A 90 -22.57 3.76 -16.97
C TYR A 90 -24.09 3.95 -16.97
N ASN A 91 -24.59 4.85 -17.81
CA ASN A 91 -26.02 5.16 -17.95
C ASN A 91 -26.75 5.47 -16.62
N GLY A 92 -26.07 6.08 -15.65
CA GLY A 92 -26.63 6.43 -14.35
C GLY A 92 -26.47 5.34 -13.28
N ASP A 93 -26.11 4.12 -13.67
CA ASP A 93 -25.82 3.04 -12.73
C ASP A 93 -24.34 3.02 -12.36
N GLN A 94 -24.05 2.93 -11.07
CA GLN A 94 -22.73 2.55 -10.58
C GLN A 94 -22.58 1.04 -10.71
N LEU A 95 -21.52 0.62 -11.39
CA LEU A 95 -21.21 -0.77 -11.70
C LEU A 95 -19.89 -1.13 -11.01
N GLY A 96 -19.96 -1.79 -9.86
CA GLY A 96 -18.79 -2.20 -9.08
C GLY A 96 -18.44 -3.68 -9.25
N HIS A 97 -17.16 -4.01 -9.13
CA HIS A 97 -16.71 -5.38 -8.96
C HIS A 97 -15.58 -5.42 -7.93
N SER A 98 -15.37 -6.58 -7.34
CA SER A 98 -14.37 -6.78 -6.31
C SER A 98 -13.57 -8.03 -6.60
N LEU A 99 -12.28 -7.99 -6.26
CA LEU A 99 -11.33 -9.08 -6.42
C LEU A 99 -10.69 -9.38 -5.07
N ALA A 100 -10.41 -10.65 -4.82
CA ALA A 100 -9.57 -11.06 -3.71
C ALA A 100 -8.69 -12.25 -4.09
N LEU A 101 -7.42 -12.18 -3.68
CA LEU A 101 -6.45 -13.25 -3.84
C LEU A 101 -6.61 -14.29 -2.72
N GLN A 102 -6.81 -15.54 -3.10
CA GLN A 102 -6.93 -16.66 -2.18
C GLN A 102 -5.56 -17.22 -1.79
N VAL A 103 -5.51 -17.98 -0.69
CA VAL A 103 -4.27 -18.60 -0.20
C VAL A 103 -3.64 -19.55 -1.22
N ASP A 104 -4.46 -20.22 -2.03
CA ASP A 104 -4.03 -21.13 -3.10
C ASP A 104 -3.54 -20.42 -4.37
N GLY A 105 -3.51 -19.08 -4.38
CA GLY A 105 -3.12 -18.27 -5.54
C GLY A 105 -4.24 -18.02 -6.53
N SER A 106 -5.43 -18.60 -6.35
CA SER A 106 -6.59 -18.30 -7.19
C SER A 106 -7.22 -16.94 -6.87
N ILE A 107 -8.03 -16.42 -7.78
CA ILE A 107 -8.71 -15.13 -7.62
C ILE A 107 -10.20 -15.38 -7.46
N ALA A 108 -10.78 -14.87 -6.37
CA ALA A 108 -12.22 -14.74 -6.25
C ALA A 108 -12.66 -13.38 -6.82
N CYS A 109 -13.76 -13.35 -7.56
CA CYS A 109 -14.35 -12.14 -8.08
C CYS A 109 -15.86 -12.15 -7.83
N TRP A 110 -16.41 -11.01 -7.43
CA TRP A 110 -17.84 -10.80 -7.27
C TRP A 110 -18.23 -9.39 -7.71
N GLY A 111 -19.53 -9.13 -7.79
CA GLY A 111 -20.09 -7.89 -8.35
C GLY A 111 -20.40 -7.97 -9.85
N TRP A 112 -20.50 -6.80 -10.47
CA TRP A 112 -20.88 -6.64 -11.86
C TRP A 112 -19.83 -7.24 -12.82
N ASN A 113 -20.29 -8.02 -13.80
CA ASN A 113 -19.41 -8.67 -14.78
C ASN A 113 -19.82 -8.40 -16.24
N GLY A 114 -20.60 -7.36 -16.53
CA GLY A 114 -21.08 -7.09 -17.90
C GLY A 114 -19.99 -6.73 -18.91
N SER A 115 -18.79 -6.32 -18.44
CA SER A 115 -17.61 -6.13 -19.30
C SER A 115 -16.67 -7.33 -19.34
N ARG A 116 -17.03 -8.47 -18.73
CA ARG A 116 -16.18 -9.66 -18.57
C ARG A 116 -14.93 -9.41 -17.73
N GLN A 117 -15.09 -8.66 -16.65
CA GLN A 117 -14.05 -8.24 -15.71
C GLN A 117 -13.64 -9.36 -14.75
N ALA A 118 -14.55 -10.29 -14.46
CA ALA A 118 -14.23 -11.44 -13.65
C ALA A 118 -13.29 -12.38 -14.42
N PRO A 119 -12.22 -12.88 -13.78
CA PRO A 119 -11.47 -14.01 -14.33
C PRO A 119 -12.42 -15.21 -14.48
N PRO A 120 -12.27 -16.02 -15.54
CA PRO A 120 -12.95 -17.31 -15.64
C PRO A 120 -12.77 -18.15 -14.38
N ASP A 121 -13.84 -18.82 -13.94
CA ASP A 121 -13.82 -19.68 -12.76
C ASP A 121 -12.70 -20.72 -12.87
N GLY A 122 -11.97 -20.92 -11.77
CA GLY A 122 -10.94 -21.94 -11.71
C GLY A 122 -9.67 -21.62 -12.50
N ILE A 123 -9.41 -20.36 -12.87
CA ILE A 123 -8.03 -19.97 -13.22
C ILE A 123 -7.15 -20.21 -12.01
N LEU A 124 -6.42 -21.32 -12.06
CA LEU A 124 -5.24 -21.58 -11.28
C LEU A 124 -4.10 -20.82 -11.96
N GLY A 125 -3.56 -19.85 -11.26
CA GLY A 125 -2.34 -19.16 -11.64
C GLY A 125 -1.59 -18.82 -10.37
N ASP A 126 -0.27 -18.89 -10.40
CA ASP A 126 0.57 -18.41 -9.30
C ASP A 126 0.49 -16.87 -9.24
N PHE A 127 -0.69 -16.30 -8.95
CA PHE A 127 -0.90 -14.87 -8.84
C PHE A 127 -0.33 -14.35 -7.51
N THR A 128 0.33 -13.21 -7.58
CA THR A 128 0.97 -12.55 -6.43
C THR A 128 0.31 -11.23 -6.07
N ALA A 129 -0.38 -10.60 -7.02
CA ALA A 129 -1.12 -9.36 -6.80
C ALA A 129 -2.35 -9.28 -7.72
N VAL A 130 -3.39 -8.58 -7.27
CA VAL A 130 -4.57 -8.22 -8.07
C VAL A 130 -4.80 -6.71 -7.99
N ASP A 131 -5.35 -6.11 -9.04
CA ASP A 131 -5.89 -4.74 -8.99
C ASP A 131 -7.12 -4.61 -9.90
N ALA A 132 -8.02 -3.69 -9.54
CA ALA A 132 -9.34 -3.55 -10.16
C ALA A 132 -9.56 -2.11 -10.63
N GLY A 133 -9.64 -1.94 -11.95
CA GLY A 133 -9.98 -0.65 -12.56
C GLY A 133 -11.49 -0.46 -12.69
N LEU A 134 -11.91 0.55 -13.44
CA LEU A 134 -13.35 0.75 -13.69
C LEU A 134 -13.96 -0.36 -14.52
N TRP A 135 -13.27 -0.68 -15.63
CA TRP A 135 -13.81 -1.53 -16.68
C TRP A 135 -13.05 -2.83 -16.88
N HIS A 136 -11.97 -3.06 -16.14
CA HIS A 136 -11.04 -4.17 -16.32
C HIS A 136 -10.37 -4.52 -14.99
N SER A 137 -9.81 -5.73 -14.93
CA SER A 137 -9.12 -6.28 -13.78
C SER A 137 -7.74 -6.74 -14.22
N LEU A 138 -6.73 -6.53 -13.38
CA LEU A 138 -5.36 -6.95 -13.60
C LEU A 138 -4.94 -7.96 -12.53
N ALA A 139 -4.11 -8.93 -12.91
CA ALA A 139 -3.42 -9.78 -11.94
C ALA A 139 -1.97 -10.01 -12.35
N LEU A 140 -1.07 -9.90 -11.38
CA LEU A 140 0.36 -10.15 -11.56
C LEU A 140 0.65 -11.61 -11.21
N ARG A 141 1.35 -12.31 -12.10
CA ARG A 141 1.85 -13.66 -11.86
C ARG A 141 3.25 -13.63 -11.25
N ARG A 142 3.63 -14.70 -10.56
CA ARG A 142 4.95 -14.90 -9.96
C ARG A 142 6.09 -14.83 -10.99
N ASP A 143 5.81 -15.20 -12.24
CA ASP A 143 6.77 -15.09 -13.35
C ASP A 143 6.95 -13.66 -13.89
N GLY A 144 6.25 -12.67 -13.34
CA GLY A 144 6.29 -11.27 -13.74
C GLY A 144 5.38 -10.92 -14.92
N SER A 145 4.58 -11.85 -15.44
CA SER A 145 3.57 -11.58 -16.47
C SER A 145 2.27 -11.03 -15.88
N VAL A 146 1.53 -10.26 -16.68
CA VAL A 146 0.26 -9.64 -16.26
C VAL A 146 -0.91 -10.28 -17.01
N ALA A 147 -1.89 -10.75 -16.26
CA ALA A 147 -3.21 -11.12 -16.79
C ALA A 147 -4.13 -9.90 -16.76
N CYS A 148 -5.03 -9.81 -17.74
CA CYS A 148 -6.06 -8.78 -17.80
C CYS A 148 -7.39 -9.39 -18.24
N TRP A 149 -8.46 -9.03 -17.55
CA TRP A 149 -9.83 -9.36 -17.91
C TRP A 149 -10.66 -8.08 -17.99
N GLY A 150 -11.75 -8.07 -18.76
CA GLY A 150 -12.63 -6.94 -18.90
C GLY A 150 -12.56 -6.23 -20.25
N ARG A 151 -12.99 -4.96 -20.25
CA ARG A 151 -13.06 -4.11 -21.44
C ARG A 151 -11.66 -3.81 -21.97
N ASN A 152 -11.47 -4.02 -23.28
CA ASN A 152 -10.21 -3.74 -23.97
C ASN A 152 -10.37 -2.76 -25.18
N ARG A 153 -11.41 -1.93 -25.19
CA ARG A 153 -11.68 -1.01 -26.32
C ARG A 153 -10.63 0.09 -26.46
N ASP A 154 -10.00 0.48 -25.36
CA ASP A 154 -8.94 1.49 -25.34
C ASP A 154 -7.54 0.85 -25.32
N ARG A 155 -7.45 -0.47 -25.50
CA ARG A 155 -6.21 -1.27 -25.38
C ARG A 155 -5.64 -1.30 -23.96
N GLN A 156 -6.52 -1.42 -22.96
CA GLN A 156 -6.17 -1.53 -21.54
C GLN A 156 -5.32 -2.78 -21.23
N ALA A 157 -5.54 -3.88 -21.94
CA ALA A 157 -4.78 -5.12 -21.70
C ALA A 157 -3.32 -4.98 -22.18
N PRO A 158 -2.36 -5.61 -21.47
CA PRO A 158 -0.99 -5.69 -21.95
C PRO A 158 -0.95 -6.39 -23.32
N PRO A 159 -0.22 -5.84 -24.31
CA PRO A 159 -0.06 -6.47 -25.61
C PRO A 159 0.50 -7.89 -25.49
N ALA A 160 0.08 -8.78 -26.40
CA ALA A 160 0.62 -10.13 -26.48
C ALA A 160 2.14 -10.08 -26.69
N GLY A 161 2.88 -10.92 -25.97
CA GLY A 161 4.33 -11.05 -26.11
C GLY A 161 5.15 -9.98 -25.38
N VAL A 162 4.55 -9.12 -24.54
CA VAL A 162 5.34 -8.26 -23.63
C VAL A 162 6.04 -9.17 -22.60
N PRO A 163 7.38 -9.23 -22.56
CA PRO A 163 8.09 -10.09 -21.64
C PRO A 163 7.80 -9.69 -20.18
N GLY A 164 7.39 -10.69 -19.38
CA GLY A 164 6.92 -10.53 -18.02
C GLY A 164 8.04 -10.25 -17.02
N ASN A 165 8.44 -9.00 -16.88
CA ASN A 165 9.38 -8.56 -15.84
C ASN A 165 8.76 -7.48 -14.94
N PHE A 166 7.47 -7.63 -14.65
CA PHE A 166 6.71 -6.70 -13.82
C PHE A 166 6.74 -7.12 -12.34
N VAL A 167 6.79 -6.14 -11.45
CA VAL A 167 6.82 -6.32 -9.99
C VAL A 167 5.66 -5.64 -9.27
N ALA A 168 4.90 -4.80 -9.98
CA ALA A 168 3.68 -4.18 -9.48
C ALA A 168 2.76 -3.81 -10.65
N ILE A 169 1.46 -3.75 -10.39
CA ILE A 169 0.41 -3.39 -11.35
C ILE A 169 -0.50 -2.32 -10.74
N ALA A 170 -1.13 -1.51 -11.59
CA ALA A 170 -2.24 -0.65 -11.19
C ALA A 170 -3.27 -0.50 -12.33
N ALA A 171 -4.56 -0.58 -12.01
CA ALA A 171 -5.67 -0.55 -12.96
C ALA A 171 -6.49 0.73 -12.77
N GLY A 172 -6.49 1.61 -13.77
CA GLY A 172 -7.22 2.88 -13.73
C GLY A 172 -8.60 2.80 -14.38
N GLY A 173 -9.15 3.97 -14.74
CA GLY A 173 -10.43 4.05 -15.47
C GLY A 173 -10.37 3.43 -16.86
N TYR A 174 -9.40 3.86 -17.66
CA TYR A 174 -9.24 3.47 -19.06
C TYR A 174 -7.80 3.11 -19.44
N HIS A 175 -6.92 2.97 -18.44
CA HIS A 175 -5.50 2.69 -18.62
C HIS A 175 -5.02 1.73 -17.53
N SER A 176 -3.87 1.13 -17.77
CA SER A 176 -3.23 0.16 -16.90
C SER A 176 -1.76 0.51 -16.79
N LEU A 177 -1.19 0.39 -15.60
CA LEU A 177 0.20 0.66 -15.29
C LEU A 177 0.87 -0.61 -14.77
N ALA A 178 2.17 -0.75 -15.02
CA ALA A 178 2.99 -1.78 -14.40
C ALA A 178 4.42 -1.29 -14.16
N ILE A 179 5.01 -1.62 -13.01
CA ILE A 179 6.42 -1.33 -12.72
C ILE A 179 7.27 -2.52 -13.15
N ARG A 180 8.36 -2.27 -13.88
CA ARG A 180 9.39 -3.28 -14.18
C ARG A 180 10.43 -3.37 -13.07
N HIS A 181 11.20 -4.46 -13.03
CA HIS A 181 12.26 -4.65 -12.04
C HIS A 181 13.34 -3.54 -12.03
N ASP A 182 13.55 -2.85 -13.16
CA ASP A 182 14.44 -1.70 -13.28
C ASP A 182 13.87 -0.39 -12.71
N GLY A 183 12.61 -0.40 -12.25
CA GLY A 183 11.91 0.77 -11.72
C GLY A 183 11.29 1.69 -12.78
N SER A 184 11.27 1.28 -14.05
CA SER A 184 10.51 1.93 -15.12
C SER A 184 9.03 1.54 -15.09
N VAL A 185 8.17 2.39 -15.64
CA VAL A 185 6.72 2.15 -15.73
C VAL A 185 6.33 1.83 -17.17
N ALA A 186 5.59 0.74 -17.37
CA ALA A 186 4.81 0.49 -18.57
C ALA A 186 3.40 1.04 -18.40
N CYS A 187 2.81 1.51 -19.49
CA CYS A 187 1.43 1.94 -19.54
C CYS A 187 0.74 1.36 -20.78
N TRP A 188 -0.49 0.91 -20.61
CA TRP A 188 -1.39 0.47 -21.68
C TRP A 188 -2.73 1.18 -21.54
N GLY A 189 -3.49 1.28 -22.62
CA GLY A 189 -4.80 1.93 -22.61
C GLY A 189 -4.83 3.35 -23.18
N ARG A 190 -5.88 4.09 -22.81
CA ARG A 190 -6.14 5.47 -23.22
C ARG A 190 -5.02 6.40 -22.76
N ASN A 191 -4.56 7.29 -23.64
CA ASN A 191 -3.54 8.31 -23.34
C ASN A 191 -3.95 9.75 -23.71
N ASN A 192 -5.24 9.99 -23.93
CA ASN A 192 -5.74 11.27 -24.45
C ASN A 192 -5.54 12.44 -23.47
N GLU A 193 -5.39 12.15 -22.18
CA GLU A 193 -5.15 13.13 -21.12
C GLU A 193 -3.71 13.07 -20.59
N GLY A 194 -2.83 12.31 -21.25
CA GLY A 194 -1.46 12.09 -20.79
C GLY A 194 -1.32 11.08 -19.64
N GLN A 195 -2.16 10.03 -19.62
CA GLN A 195 -2.12 8.94 -18.62
C GLN A 195 -0.87 8.05 -18.70
N ALA A 196 -0.11 8.10 -19.79
CA ALA A 196 1.17 7.43 -19.91
C ALA A 196 2.29 8.30 -19.31
N PRO A 197 3.32 7.68 -18.70
CA PRO A 197 4.46 8.43 -18.16
C PRO A 197 5.09 9.29 -19.26
N PRO A 198 5.27 10.61 -19.02
CA PRO A 198 5.94 11.49 -19.98
C PRO A 198 7.36 11.00 -20.33
N ALA A 199 7.80 11.28 -21.54
CA ALA A 199 9.16 10.96 -21.97
C ALA A 199 10.18 11.63 -21.04
N GLY A 200 11.20 10.89 -20.61
CA GLY A 200 12.28 11.42 -19.77
C GLY A 200 11.96 11.54 -18.29
N VAL A 201 10.80 11.06 -17.80
CA VAL A 201 10.58 10.94 -16.35
C VAL A 201 11.58 9.93 -15.80
N PRO A 202 12.51 10.33 -14.90
CA PRO A 202 13.56 9.44 -14.43
C PRO A 202 12.95 8.24 -13.70
N GLY A 203 13.24 7.04 -14.21
CA GLY A 203 12.88 5.78 -13.56
C GLY A 203 13.55 5.67 -12.20
N ASN A 204 12.83 5.11 -11.22
CA ASN A 204 13.25 4.67 -9.88
C ASN A 204 11.99 4.48 -9.01
N PHE A 205 10.92 4.01 -9.64
CA PHE A 205 9.62 3.90 -9.00
C PHE A 205 9.52 2.63 -8.18
N VAL A 206 8.86 2.73 -7.03
CA VAL A 206 8.60 1.61 -6.11
C VAL A 206 7.12 1.33 -5.91
N ALA A 207 6.23 2.28 -6.20
CA ALA A 207 4.80 2.02 -6.21
C ALA A 207 4.14 2.85 -7.31
N ILE A 208 3.01 2.35 -7.79
CA ILE A 208 2.15 3.02 -8.77
C ILE A 208 0.72 3.00 -8.24
N ALA A 209 -0.06 4.01 -8.58
CA ALA A 209 -1.50 4.03 -8.40
C ALA A 209 -2.14 4.65 -9.64
N ALA A 210 -3.23 4.06 -10.12
CA ALA A 210 -3.96 4.53 -11.28
C ALA A 210 -5.35 4.98 -10.84
N GLY A 211 -5.68 6.25 -11.07
CA GLY A 211 -7.01 6.78 -10.82
C GLY A 211 -7.91 6.69 -12.04
N PHE A 212 -8.95 7.52 -12.08
CA PHE A 212 -9.88 7.55 -13.22
C PHE A 212 -9.17 7.94 -14.53
N THR A 213 -8.43 9.04 -14.51
CA THR A 213 -7.71 9.59 -15.68
C THR A 213 -6.33 10.14 -15.32
N GLN A 214 -5.85 9.87 -14.11
CA GLN A 214 -4.53 10.25 -13.62
C GLN A 214 -3.74 9.04 -13.15
N SER A 215 -2.43 9.22 -13.08
CA SER A 215 -1.48 8.21 -12.67
C SER A 215 -0.48 8.81 -11.68
N LEU A 216 -0.14 8.02 -10.67
CA LEU A 216 0.82 8.37 -9.64
C LEU A 216 1.92 7.32 -9.62
N ALA A 217 3.16 7.75 -9.37
CA ALA A 217 4.26 6.84 -9.11
C ALA A 217 5.16 7.35 -7.99
N LEU A 218 5.36 6.52 -6.98
CA LEU A 218 6.20 6.79 -5.81
C LEU A 218 7.65 6.46 -6.13
N ARG A 219 8.54 7.42 -5.92
CA ARG A 219 9.99 7.23 -6.07
C ARG A 219 10.62 6.67 -4.79
N ARG A 220 11.78 6.03 -4.91
CA ARG A 220 12.59 5.55 -3.76
C ARG A 220 12.94 6.65 -2.75
N ASP A 221 13.10 7.89 -3.21
CA ASP A 221 13.40 9.03 -2.34
C ASP A 221 12.19 9.48 -1.50
N GLY A 222 10.97 9.07 -1.86
CA GLY A 222 9.72 9.40 -1.18
C GLY A 222 8.86 10.42 -1.91
N SER A 223 9.34 11.04 -2.98
CA SER A 223 8.56 11.96 -3.80
C SER A 223 7.59 11.21 -4.72
N VAL A 224 6.52 11.90 -5.15
CA VAL A 224 5.54 11.35 -6.08
C VAL A 224 5.66 12.05 -7.44
N ALA A 225 5.76 11.26 -8.50
CA ALA A 225 5.52 11.72 -9.86
C ALA A 225 4.04 11.58 -10.17
N CYS A 226 3.46 12.58 -10.84
CA CYS A 226 2.07 12.55 -11.24
C CYS A 226 1.95 12.92 -12.72
N TRP A 227 1.04 12.27 -13.43
CA TRP A 227 0.71 12.60 -14.82
C TRP A 227 -0.75 12.23 -15.13
N GLY A 228 -1.25 12.68 -16.27
CA GLY A 228 -2.66 12.55 -16.66
C GLY A 228 -3.47 13.82 -16.42
N TRP A 229 -4.78 13.64 -16.32
CA TRP A 229 -5.72 14.75 -16.15
C TRP A 229 -5.48 15.52 -14.85
N ASN A 230 -5.37 16.86 -14.94
CA ASN A 230 -4.99 17.70 -13.82
C ASN A 230 -5.90 18.92 -13.59
N LEU A 231 -7.13 18.96 -14.12
CA LEU A 231 -7.99 20.15 -13.96
C LEU A 231 -8.40 20.44 -12.51
N ASN A 232 -8.32 19.46 -11.60
CA ASN A 232 -8.58 19.65 -10.18
C ASN A 232 -7.28 19.71 -9.35
N GLY A 233 -6.11 19.72 -9.99
CA GLY A 233 -4.82 19.65 -9.30
C GLY A 233 -4.42 18.25 -8.83
N GLN A 234 -5.09 17.18 -9.28
CA GLN A 234 -4.83 15.80 -8.83
C GLN A 234 -3.53 15.17 -9.37
N ALA A 235 -2.96 15.77 -10.43
CA ALA A 235 -1.77 15.30 -11.12
C ALA A 235 -0.79 16.44 -11.43
N PRO A 236 -0.23 17.11 -10.39
CA PRO A 236 0.68 18.24 -10.58
C PRO A 236 1.96 17.79 -11.31
N LEU A 237 2.26 18.43 -12.44
CA LEU A 237 3.39 18.05 -13.31
C LEU A 237 4.76 18.19 -12.63
N ALA A 238 4.90 19.14 -11.71
CA ALA A 238 6.11 19.32 -10.89
C ALA A 238 6.35 18.14 -9.93
N GLY A 239 5.37 17.24 -9.79
CA GLY A 239 5.36 16.20 -8.76
C GLY A 239 5.04 16.76 -7.38
N VAL A 240 5.03 15.86 -6.40
CA VAL A 240 4.78 16.20 -4.99
C VAL A 240 6.01 15.80 -4.18
N PRO A 241 6.78 16.76 -3.64
CA PRO A 241 7.89 16.46 -2.75
C PRO A 241 7.35 15.95 -1.41
N GLY A 242 8.04 14.99 -0.80
CA GLY A 242 7.67 14.48 0.52
C GLY A 242 8.39 13.20 0.88
N ASN A 243 8.13 12.73 2.10
CA ASN A 243 8.62 11.46 2.62
C ASN A 243 7.48 10.45 2.63
N PHE A 244 6.97 10.11 1.44
CA PHE A 244 5.86 9.17 1.30
C PHE A 244 6.32 7.71 1.27
N VAL A 245 5.44 6.82 1.73
CA VAL A 245 5.62 5.36 1.75
C VAL A 245 4.52 4.61 1.01
N ALA A 246 3.37 5.26 0.78
CA ALA A 246 2.25 4.70 0.02
C ALA A 246 1.56 5.81 -0.78
N ILE A 247 0.89 5.44 -1.86
CA ILE A 247 0.08 6.32 -2.71
C ILE A 247 -1.23 5.63 -3.06
N ALA A 248 -2.30 6.40 -3.21
CA ALA A 248 -3.58 5.93 -3.74
C ALA A 248 -4.19 7.03 -4.62
N ALA A 249 -4.94 6.63 -5.65
CA ALA A 249 -5.52 7.56 -6.63
C ALA A 249 -7.03 7.33 -6.75
N GLY A 250 -7.83 8.36 -6.46
CA GLY A 250 -9.28 8.33 -6.63
C GLY A 250 -9.72 8.77 -8.02
N ALA A 251 -10.95 9.28 -8.19
CA ALA A 251 -11.34 9.86 -9.49
C ALA A 251 -10.82 11.28 -9.68
N LEU A 252 -10.92 12.12 -8.65
CA LEU A 252 -10.58 13.54 -8.69
C LEU A 252 -9.50 13.95 -7.71
N HIS A 253 -9.04 13.05 -6.84
CA HIS A 253 -8.09 13.33 -5.78
C HIS A 253 -7.02 12.24 -5.70
N SER A 254 -5.95 12.56 -5.00
CA SER A 254 -4.77 11.73 -4.82
C SER A 254 -4.36 11.76 -3.36
N LEU A 255 -4.00 10.60 -2.82
CA LEU A 255 -3.57 10.43 -1.44
C LEU A 255 -2.11 9.94 -1.41
N ALA A 256 -1.36 10.38 -0.41
CA ALA A 256 -0.08 9.78 -0.08
C ALA A 256 0.11 9.65 1.43
N LEU A 257 0.57 8.48 1.87
CA LEU A 257 0.86 8.19 3.27
C LEU A 257 2.31 8.56 3.57
N ARG A 258 2.53 9.35 4.60
CA ARG A 258 3.87 9.71 5.08
C ARG A 258 4.44 8.66 6.03
N VAL A 259 5.76 8.65 6.18
CA VAL A 259 6.47 7.76 7.12
C VAL A 259 5.98 7.90 8.56
N ASP A 260 5.55 9.10 8.96
CA ASP A 260 5.04 9.41 10.30
C ASP A 260 3.60 8.93 10.53
N GLY A 261 2.92 8.40 9.51
CA GLY A 261 1.53 7.94 9.59
C GLY A 261 0.49 9.02 9.28
N SER A 262 0.90 10.25 8.92
CA SER A 262 -0.01 11.29 8.42
C SER A 262 -0.29 11.14 6.92
N ILE A 263 -1.38 11.74 6.44
CA ILE A 263 -1.81 11.64 5.03
C ILE A 263 -1.67 13.01 4.35
N ALA A 264 -1.15 13.01 3.13
CA ALA A 264 -1.28 14.13 2.20
C ALA A 264 -2.45 13.83 1.26
N CYS A 265 -3.26 14.85 0.98
CA CYS A 265 -4.28 14.80 -0.04
C CYS A 265 -4.13 16.03 -0.94
N TRP A 266 -4.30 15.83 -2.25
CA TRP A 266 -4.37 16.91 -3.22
C TRP A 266 -5.33 16.54 -4.35
N GLY A 267 -5.80 17.54 -5.09
CA GLY A 267 -6.85 17.37 -6.09
C GLY A 267 -8.17 17.99 -5.65
N GLY A 268 -9.26 17.52 -6.26
CA GLY A 268 -10.61 18.02 -5.97
C GLY A 268 -11.16 17.50 -4.64
N ASP A 269 -11.79 18.39 -3.88
CA ASP A 269 -12.35 18.09 -2.55
C ASP A 269 -13.84 18.39 -2.41
N HIS A 270 -14.57 18.42 -3.53
CA HIS A 270 -15.97 18.87 -3.56
C HIS A 270 -16.95 18.03 -2.72
N ALA A 271 -16.59 16.78 -2.36
CA ALA A 271 -17.38 15.94 -1.46
C ALA A 271 -16.71 15.69 -0.11
N GLY A 272 -15.65 16.42 0.25
CA GLY A 272 -14.91 16.28 1.51
C GLY A 272 -14.04 15.01 1.58
N GLN A 273 -13.47 14.61 0.45
CA GLN A 273 -12.59 13.44 0.33
C GLN A 273 -11.20 13.66 0.95
N ALA A 274 -10.81 14.90 1.23
CA ALA A 274 -9.60 15.19 1.98
C ALA A 274 -9.76 14.80 3.47
N PRO A 275 -8.69 14.27 4.11
CA PRO A 275 -8.68 14.09 5.55
C PRO A 275 -8.87 15.45 6.25
N PRO A 276 -9.71 15.53 7.30
CA PRO A 276 -9.82 16.73 8.12
C PRO A 276 -8.49 17.12 8.74
N ASP A 277 -8.31 18.42 8.99
CA ASP A 277 -7.12 18.93 9.65
C ASP A 277 -6.98 18.38 11.08
N GLY A 278 -5.74 18.12 11.49
CA GLY A 278 -5.43 17.72 12.88
C GLY A 278 -5.75 16.26 13.23
N ILE A 279 -6.08 15.40 12.25
CA ILE A 279 -6.23 13.97 12.54
C ILE A 279 -4.88 13.34 12.98
N PRO A 280 -4.87 12.50 14.04
CA PRO A 280 -3.66 11.83 14.48
C PRO A 280 -3.03 10.97 13.37
N GLY A 281 -1.70 11.02 13.25
CA GLY A 281 -0.92 10.27 12.26
C GLY A 281 -0.66 8.82 12.65
N ASP A 282 -1.70 8.00 12.80
CA ASP A 282 -1.58 6.58 13.17
C ASP A 282 -1.94 5.61 12.04
N PHE A 283 -1.99 6.12 10.81
CA PHE A 283 -2.33 5.35 9.62
C PHE A 283 -1.17 4.48 9.12
N MET A 284 -1.51 3.32 8.58
CA MET A 284 -0.59 2.34 8.00
C MET A 284 -0.92 1.97 6.54
N ALA A 285 -2.14 2.21 6.08
CA ALA A 285 -2.52 2.04 4.68
C ALA A 285 -3.57 3.08 4.28
N ILE A 286 -3.67 3.34 2.98
CA ILE A 286 -4.62 4.27 2.37
C ILE A 286 -5.24 3.62 1.14
N ALA A 287 -6.49 3.94 0.84
CA ALA A 287 -7.17 3.61 -0.41
C ALA A 287 -8.06 4.78 -0.83
N ALA A 288 -8.29 4.94 -2.13
CA ALA A 288 -9.08 6.05 -2.67
C ALA A 288 -10.11 5.50 -3.66
N GLY A 289 -11.39 5.78 -3.39
CA GLY A 289 -12.49 5.49 -4.31
C GLY A 289 -12.73 6.66 -5.27
N MET A 290 -13.88 6.69 -5.95
CA MET A 290 -14.17 7.82 -6.85
C MET A 290 -14.24 9.15 -6.11
N TYR A 291 -15.00 9.19 -5.01
CA TYR A 291 -15.29 10.41 -4.23
C TYR A 291 -15.17 10.19 -2.71
N HIS A 292 -14.51 9.11 -2.27
CA HIS A 292 -14.25 8.84 -0.86
C HIS A 292 -12.83 8.32 -0.67
N SER A 293 -12.32 8.48 0.56
CA SER A 293 -10.98 8.12 0.98
C SER A 293 -11.06 7.18 2.18
N LEU A 294 -10.24 6.13 2.19
CA LEU A 294 -10.11 5.21 3.32
C LEU A 294 -8.68 5.28 3.88
N ALA A 295 -8.57 5.14 5.19
CA ALA A 295 -7.28 4.96 5.84
C ALA A 295 -7.35 3.92 6.97
N LEU A 296 -6.42 2.98 6.97
CA LEU A 296 -6.32 1.92 7.97
C LEU A 296 -5.39 2.38 9.09
N ARG A 297 -5.85 2.31 10.33
CA ARG A 297 -5.09 2.62 11.54
C ARG A 297 -4.33 1.41 12.06
N ARG A 298 -3.29 1.67 12.88
CA ARG A 298 -2.49 0.63 13.54
C ARG A 298 -3.28 -0.31 14.45
N ASP A 299 -4.37 0.18 15.02
CA ASP A 299 -5.29 -0.61 15.86
C ASP A 299 -6.23 -1.52 15.04
N GLY A 300 -6.16 -1.47 13.70
CA GLY A 300 -7.00 -2.25 12.81
C GLY A 300 -8.38 -1.64 12.54
N SER A 301 -8.63 -0.39 12.96
CA SER A 301 -9.82 0.39 12.60
C SER A 301 -9.63 1.15 11.29
N VAL A 302 -10.73 1.53 10.63
CA VAL A 302 -10.71 2.24 9.34
C VAL A 302 -11.34 3.62 9.51
N ALA A 303 -10.65 4.67 9.06
CA ALA A 303 -11.21 5.99 8.84
C ALA A 303 -11.75 6.10 7.41
N CYS A 304 -12.83 6.86 7.24
CA CYS A 304 -13.36 7.21 5.93
C CYS A 304 -13.69 8.70 5.88
N TRP A 305 -13.42 9.32 4.73
CA TRP A 305 -13.77 10.70 4.42
C TRP A 305 -14.38 10.77 3.02
N GLY A 306 -15.16 11.80 2.74
CA GLY A 306 -15.78 12.01 1.44
C GLY A 306 -17.25 11.58 1.35
N LEU A 307 -17.68 11.29 0.13
CA LEU A 307 -19.04 10.90 -0.19
C LEU A 307 -19.47 9.65 0.58
N ASN A 308 -20.62 9.72 1.25
CA ASN A 308 -21.18 8.61 2.02
C ASN A 308 -22.67 8.30 1.70
N ASN A 309 -23.16 8.74 0.54
CA ASN A 309 -24.59 8.61 0.19
C ASN A 309 -25.06 7.15 0.04
N ASP A 310 -24.12 6.23 -0.25
CA ASP A 310 -24.39 4.80 -0.41
C ASP A 310 -23.88 3.98 0.79
N GLY A 311 -23.39 4.64 1.86
CA GLY A 311 -22.77 3.98 3.02
C GLY A 311 -21.31 3.56 2.81
N GLN A 312 -20.54 4.33 2.03
CA GLN A 312 -19.11 4.13 1.76
C GLN A 312 -18.21 4.21 3.01
N ALA A 313 -18.72 4.70 4.14
CA ALA A 313 -18.03 4.67 5.42
C ALA A 313 -18.31 3.37 6.19
N PRO A 314 -17.32 2.84 6.94
CA PRO A 314 -17.55 1.67 7.77
C PRO A 314 -18.67 1.94 8.78
N PRO A 315 -19.67 1.04 8.90
CA PRO A 315 -20.75 1.19 9.88
C PRO A 315 -20.20 1.31 11.31
N ALA A 316 -20.91 2.06 12.16
CA ALA A 316 -20.56 2.16 13.57
C ALA A 316 -20.55 0.77 14.23
N GLY A 317 -19.50 0.49 15.01
CA GLY A 317 -19.38 -0.77 15.75
C GLY A 317 -18.86 -1.97 14.95
N VAL A 318 -18.41 -1.79 13.70
CA VAL A 318 -17.67 -2.86 13.01
C VAL A 318 -16.36 -3.10 13.77
N PRO A 319 -16.15 -4.31 14.35
CA PRO A 319 -14.98 -4.56 15.17
C PRO A 319 -13.71 -4.45 14.33
N GLY A 320 -12.81 -3.56 14.77
CA GLY A 320 -11.49 -3.39 14.18
C GLY A 320 -10.69 -4.68 14.30
N ASN A 321 -10.11 -5.12 13.19
CA ASN A 321 -9.12 -6.20 13.07
C ASN A 321 -8.66 -6.31 11.61
N PHE A 322 -8.70 -5.17 10.90
CA PHE A 322 -8.39 -5.11 9.49
C PHE A 322 -6.87 -5.04 9.26
N VAL A 323 -6.42 -5.66 8.18
CA VAL A 323 -5.00 -5.69 7.75
C VAL A 323 -4.79 -5.08 6.37
N ALA A 324 -5.86 -4.98 5.56
CA ALA A 324 -5.84 -4.32 4.27
C ALA A 324 -7.19 -3.65 3.99
N ILE A 325 -7.16 -2.64 3.13
CA ILE A 325 -8.32 -1.88 2.67
C ILE A 325 -8.24 -1.68 1.16
N ALA A 326 -9.39 -1.63 0.50
CA ALA A 326 -9.52 -1.24 -0.90
C ALA A 326 -10.80 -0.41 -1.10
N ALA A 327 -10.81 0.47 -2.08
CA ALA A 327 -11.92 1.37 -2.36
C ALA A 327 -12.27 1.34 -3.85
N GLY A 328 -13.54 1.08 -4.17
CA GLY A 328 -14.08 1.10 -5.52
C GLY A 328 -14.82 2.40 -5.82
N ALA A 329 -15.71 2.40 -6.82
CA ALA A 329 -16.47 3.60 -7.17
C ALA A 329 -17.32 4.14 -6.02
N GLY A 330 -18.17 3.27 -5.46
CA GLY A 330 -19.06 3.61 -4.34
C GLY A 330 -19.16 2.51 -3.30
N HIS A 331 -18.20 1.59 -3.27
CA HIS A 331 -18.09 0.57 -2.22
C HIS A 331 -16.66 0.51 -1.70
N SER A 332 -16.49 -0.13 -0.56
CA SER A 332 -15.23 -0.26 0.16
C SER A 332 -15.08 -1.68 0.69
N LEU A 333 -13.85 -2.17 0.69
CA LEU A 333 -13.49 -3.48 1.18
C LEU A 333 -12.46 -3.36 2.30
N ALA A 334 -12.52 -4.27 3.27
CA ALA A 334 -11.43 -4.47 4.21
C ALA A 334 -11.21 -5.94 4.53
N LEU A 335 -9.95 -6.36 4.49
CA LEU A 335 -9.53 -7.71 4.81
C LEU A 335 -9.25 -7.82 6.31
N ARG A 336 -9.85 -8.80 6.97
CA ARG A 336 -9.60 -9.13 8.38
C ARG A 336 -8.42 -10.09 8.52
N ARG A 337 -7.83 -10.11 9.71
CA ARG A 337 -6.76 -11.06 10.08
C ARG A 337 -7.14 -12.53 9.93
N ASP A 338 -8.42 -12.86 10.08
CA ASP A 338 -8.94 -14.23 9.91
C ASP A 338 -9.12 -14.63 8.43
N GLY A 339 -8.78 -13.74 7.49
CA GLY A 339 -8.93 -13.96 6.07
C GLY A 339 -10.34 -13.70 5.54
N SER A 340 -11.27 -13.20 6.35
CA SER A 340 -12.59 -12.75 5.86
C SER A 340 -12.54 -11.32 5.31
N VAL A 341 -13.41 -11.00 4.36
CA VAL A 341 -13.54 -9.65 3.79
C VAL A 341 -14.83 -9.00 4.27
N ALA A 342 -14.72 -7.79 4.82
CA ALA A 342 -15.85 -6.88 5.03
C ALA A 342 -16.06 -6.03 3.78
N CYS A 343 -17.32 -5.75 3.46
CA CYS A 343 -17.70 -4.79 2.43
C CYS A 343 -18.76 -3.83 2.98
N TRP A 344 -18.67 -2.57 2.59
CA TRP A 344 -19.69 -1.55 2.86
C TRP A 344 -19.80 -0.61 1.66
N GLY A 345 -20.88 0.18 1.63
CA GLY A 345 -21.24 1.00 0.47
C GLY A 345 -22.24 0.33 -0.46
N LEU A 346 -22.23 0.77 -1.71
CA LEU A 346 -23.12 0.29 -2.75
C LEU A 346 -23.00 -1.23 -2.94
N ASN A 347 -24.15 -1.91 -3.06
CA ASN A 347 -24.24 -3.35 -3.29
C ASN A 347 -25.31 -3.73 -4.33
N THR A 348 -25.64 -2.81 -5.25
CA THR A 348 -26.72 -3.03 -6.24
C THR A 348 -26.38 -4.09 -7.28
N ASN A 349 -25.10 -4.43 -7.46
CA ASN A 349 -24.64 -5.47 -8.38
C ASN A 349 -23.98 -6.66 -7.67
N GLY A 350 -24.09 -6.75 -6.34
CA GLY A 350 -23.45 -7.81 -5.55
C GLY A 350 -21.96 -7.57 -5.31
N GLU A 351 -21.56 -6.31 -5.11
CA GLU A 351 -20.20 -5.88 -4.75
C GLU A 351 -19.75 -6.37 -3.36
N ALA A 352 -20.67 -6.82 -2.52
CA ALA A 352 -20.35 -7.50 -1.27
C ALA A 352 -20.01 -8.98 -1.52
N PRO A 353 -19.04 -9.56 -0.78
CA PRO A 353 -18.71 -10.97 -0.92
C PRO A 353 -19.96 -11.83 -0.63
N PRO A 354 -20.28 -12.84 -1.47
CA PRO A 354 -21.41 -13.72 -1.24
C PRO A 354 -21.36 -14.38 0.13
N ALA A 355 -22.51 -14.59 0.77
CA ALA A 355 -22.58 -15.36 2.00
C ALA A 355 -22.04 -16.78 1.76
N GLY A 356 -21.01 -17.18 2.52
CA GLY A 356 -20.43 -18.53 2.41
C GLY A 356 -19.20 -18.67 1.52
N VAL A 357 -18.50 -17.59 1.15
CA VAL A 357 -17.10 -17.71 0.70
C VAL A 357 -16.27 -18.26 1.88
N SER A 358 -16.15 -19.58 1.91
CA SER A 358 -15.65 -20.39 3.03
C SER A 358 -14.13 -20.59 3.00
N ARG A 359 -13.45 -20.04 1.99
CA ARG A 359 -11.99 -20.11 1.88
C ARG A 359 -11.38 -18.84 2.46
N PRO A 360 -10.43 -18.95 3.40
CA PRO A 360 -9.74 -17.77 3.91
C PRO A 360 -8.99 -17.11 2.75
N PHE A 361 -9.20 -15.81 2.57
CA PHE A 361 -8.38 -15.01 1.67
C PHE A 361 -6.96 -14.90 2.24
N LYS A 362 -5.99 -14.68 1.36
CA LYS A 362 -4.61 -14.53 1.78
C LYS A 362 -4.50 -13.26 2.63
N ALA A 363 -4.12 -13.41 3.91
CA ALA A 363 -3.81 -12.32 4.81
C ALA A 363 -2.31 -12.36 5.13
N THR A 364 -1.58 -11.27 4.91
CA THR A 364 -0.14 -11.20 5.22
C THR A 364 0.08 -10.66 6.63
N GLN A 365 0.71 -11.46 7.49
CA GLN A 365 1.21 -11.05 8.81
C GLN A 365 2.73 -11.29 8.95
N ALA A 366 3.48 -11.28 7.84
CA ALA A 366 4.94 -11.37 7.91
C ALA A 366 5.53 -9.96 7.97
N ASP A 367 5.81 -9.52 9.20
CA ASP A 367 6.69 -8.41 9.60
C ASP A 367 6.14 -6.96 9.46
N LEU A 368 5.38 -6.52 10.48
CA LEU A 368 5.27 -5.10 10.87
C LEU A 368 6.34 -4.72 11.89
#